data_AF-J8TK29-F1
#
_entry.id   AF-J8TK29-F1
#
_cell.length_a   1.000
_cell.length_b   1.000
_cell.length_c   1.000
_cell.angle_alpha   90.00
_cell.angle_beta   90.00
_cell.angle_gamma   90.00
#
_symmetry.space_group_name_H-M   'P 1'
#
loop_
_entity.id
_entity.type
_entity.pdbx_description
1 polymer ?
#
loop_
_entity_poly.entity_id
_entity_poly.type
_entity_poly.pdbx_seq_one_letter_code
_entity_poly.pdbx_strand_id
1 'polypeptide(L)'
;WDAATGACLTTLEGFTSTLSFDEIGSCLQTDFGTKLLHKQSAAGTAAVQAHSQHQDFEGIGISVDRAWITWKGKHFLWLPTEYRGQCTAIAGLTIALGCSSGRVLFFQWSGAS
;
A
#
# COMPACT_ATOMS: atom_id res chain seq x y z
N TRP A 1 -11.00 -4.85 -13.15
CA TRP A 1 -11.79 -5.45 -14.23
C TRP A 1 -12.79 -4.41 -14.72
N ASP A 2 -12.99 -4.31 -16.03
CA ASP A 2 -14.10 -3.54 -16.59
C ASP A 2 -15.41 -4.33 -16.36
N ALA A 3 -16.38 -3.72 -15.67
CA ALA A 3 -17.59 -4.43 -15.26
C ALA A 3 -18.53 -4.74 -16.43
N ALA A 4 -18.47 -3.99 -17.53
CA ALA A 4 -19.33 -4.18 -18.70
C ALA A 4 -18.83 -5.29 -19.62
N THR A 5 -17.51 -5.40 -19.79
CA THR A 5 -16.85 -6.31 -20.75
C THR A 5 -16.19 -7.51 -20.08
N GLY A 6 -15.97 -7.45 -18.76
CA GLY A 6 -15.17 -8.46 -18.06
C GLY A 6 -13.69 -8.43 -18.44
N ALA A 7 -13.19 -7.34 -19.04
CA ALA A 7 -11.76 -7.22 -19.38
C ALA A 7 -10.92 -6.91 -18.14
N CYS A 8 -9.75 -7.54 -18.01
CA CYS A 8 -8.78 -7.17 -16.98
C CYS A 8 -8.05 -5.87 -17.41
N LEU A 9 -8.25 -4.77 -16.68
CA LEU A 9 -7.64 -3.46 -16.99
C LEU A 9 -6.24 -3.31 -16.37
N THR A 10 -6.01 -3.91 -15.22
CA THR A 10 -4.76 -3.80 -14.45
C THR A 10 -4.74 -4.91 -13.40
N THR A 11 -3.56 -5.50 -13.22
CA THR A 11 -3.26 -6.43 -12.13
C THR A 11 -2.42 -5.70 -11.08
N LEU A 12 -2.85 -5.77 -9.83
CA LEU A 12 -2.00 -5.40 -8.70
C LEU A 12 -1.47 -6.69 -8.08
N GLU A 13 -0.16 -6.89 -8.14
CA GLU A 13 0.49 -8.02 -7.48
C GLU A 13 0.86 -7.65 -6.05
N GLY A 14 0.48 -8.49 -5.10
CA GLY A 14 0.76 -8.29 -3.69
C GLY A 14 -0.14 -9.12 -2.80
N PHE A 15 0.17 -9.13 -1.51
CA PHE A 15 -0.68 -9.72 -0.48
C PHE A 15 -1.15 -8.58 0.41
N THR A 16 -2.47 -8.45 0.57
CA THR A 16 -3.06 -7.51 1.51
C THR A 16 -4.05 -8.23 2.42
N SER A 17 -4.10 -7.81 3.68
CA SER A 17 -5.17 -8.17 4.61
C SER A 17 -6.34 -7.18 4.59
N THR A 18 -6.15 -5.98 4.02
CA THR A 18 -7.17 -4.92 3.94
C THR A 18 -7.19 -4.26 2.57
N LEU A 19 -8.38 -4.10 2.00
CA LEU A 19 -8.53 -3.46 0.70
C LEU A 19 -9.80 -2.62 0.70
N SER A 20 -9.64 -1.31 0.48
CA SER A 20 -10.75 -0.38 0.36
C SER A 20 -10.45 0.67 -0.70
N PHE A 21 -11.49 1.23 -1.29
CA PHE A 21 -11.39 2.43 -2.09
C PHE A 21 -11.64 3.64 -1.20
N ASP A 22 -11.12 4.80 -1.59
CA ASP A 22 -11.63 6.07 -1.05
C ASP A 22 -13.06 6.34 -1.53
N GLU A 23 -13.67 7.38 -0.97
CA GLU A 23 -15.06 7.76 -1.23
C GLU A 23 -15.36 8.00 -2.72
N ILE A 24 -14.37 8.46 -3.49
CA ILE A 24 -14.52 8.84 -4.90
C ILE A 24 -14.00 7.72 -5.84
N GLY A 25 -13.41 6.65 -5.31
CA GLY A 25 -12.82 5.56 -6.10
C GLY A 25 -11.56 5.97 -6.87
N SER A 26 -10.88 7.03 -6.45
CA SER A 26 -9.66 7.55 -7.06
C SER A 26 -8.41 6.80 -6.59
N CYS A 27 -8.44 6.24 -5.38
CA CYS A 27 -7.33 5.49 -4.81
C CYS A 27 -7.76 4.17 -4.17
N LEU A 28 -6.82 3.23 -4.17
CA LEU A 28 -6.92 1.94 -3.52
C LEU A 28 -6.05 1.96 -2.27
N GLN A 29 -6.67 1.85 -1.11
CA GLN A 29 -6.00 1.77 0.19
C GLN A 29 -5.75 0.30 0.54
N THR A 30 -4.50 0.00 0.86
CA THR A 30 -4.06 -1.33 1.29
C THR A 30 -3.17 -1.22 2.52
N ASP A 31 -2.95 -2.32 3.22
CA ASP A 31 -2.00 -2.37 4.35
C ASP A 31 -0.53 -2.16 3.93
N PHE A 32 -0.20 -2.27 2.64
CA PHE A 32 1.12 -2.01 2.09
C PHE A 32 1.25 -0.67 1.34
N GLY A 33 0.23 0.19 1.41
CA GLY A 33 0.27 1.56 0.91
C GLY A 33 -0.99 1.96 0.14
N THR A 34 -1.04 3.21 -0.31
CA THR A 34 -2.14 3.71 -1.15
C THR A 34 -1.71 3.76 -2.61
N LYS A 35 -2.45 3.11 -3.49
CA LYS A 35 -2.23 3.15 -4.94
C LYS A 35 -3.21 4.12 -5.60
N LEU A 36 -2.69 5.07 -6.36
CA LEU A 36 -3.53 5.94 -7.20
C LEU A 36 -4.01 5.15 -8.42
N LEU A 37 -5.31 5.21 -8.70
CA LEU A 37 -5.92 4.49 -9.84
C LEU A 37 -6.03 5.38 -11.08
N HIS A 38 -6.22 6.69 -10.86
CA HIS A 38 -6.29 7.69 -11.93
C HIS A 38 -4.96 8.45 -12.07
N LYS A 39 -4.00 7.89 -12.81
CA LYS A 39 -3.09 8.74 -13.61
C LYS A 39 -3.67 8.74 -15.02
N GLN A 40 -4.33 9.82 -15.43
CA GLN A 40 -4.63 10.04 -16.84
C GLN A 40 -3.30 10.09 -17.59
N SER A 41 -2.91 8.97 -18.21
CA SER A 41 -1.88 8.98 -19.23
C SER A 41 -2.50 9.62 -20.46
N ALA A 42 -2.12 10.86 -20.74
CA ALA A 42 -2.38 11.47 -22.02
C ALA A 42 -1.61 10.68 -23.08
N ALA A 43 -2.36 9.86 -23.82
CA ALA A 43 -2.04 9.22 -25.08
C ALA A 43 -0.84 8.25 -25.13
N GLY A 44 -1.12 7.05 -25.67
CA GLY A 44 -0.17 6.35 -26.54
C GLY A 44 0.25 4.96 -26.10
N THR A 45 -0.36 3.96 -26.76
CA THR A 45 0.21 2.66 -27.16
C THR A 45 0.90 1.77 -26.13
N ALA A 46 0.41 0.52 -26.11
CA ALA A 46 0.95 -0.66 -25.46
C ALA A 46 2.49 -0.71 -25.42
N ALA A 47 3.02 -0.76 -24.20
CA ALA A 47 4.25 -1.46 -23.91
C ALA A 47 4.06 -2.14 -22.55
N VAL A 48 4.29 -3.45 -22.52
CA VAL A 48 4.45 -4.24 -21.29
C VAL A 48 5.64 -3.66 -20.55
N GLN A 49 5.39 -2.64 -19.76
CA GLN A 49 6.37 -2.13 -18.84
C GLN A 49 6.15 -2.88 -17.54
N ALA A 50 7.05 -3.83 -17.29
CA ALA A 50 7.44 -4.21 -15.94
C ALA A 50 8.06 -2.98 -15.25
N HIS A 51 7.24 -1.95 -15.03
CA HIS A 51 7.60 -0.79 -14.23
C HIS A 51 7.57 -1.28 -12.79
N SER A 52 8.71 -1.17 -12.12
CA SER A 52 8.87 -1.48 -10.70
C SER A 52 7.67 -0.97 -9.91
N GLN A 53 6.80 -1.90 -9.49
CA GLN A 53 5.48 -1.67 -8.87
C GLN A 53 5.55 -0.77 -7.63
N HIS A 54 6.75 -0.54 -7.09
CA HIS A 54 7.04 0.38 -6.00
C HIS A 54 6.94 1.87 -6.36
N GLN A 55 6.80 2.26 -7.64
CA GLN A 55 6.80 3.69 -8.03
C GLN A 55 5.45 4.40 -7.97
N ASP A 56 4.33 3.69 -7.79
CA ASP A 56 2.98 4.29 -7.81
C ASP A 56 2.26 4.24 -6.45
N PHE A 57 2.94 3.79 -5.40
CA PHE A 57 2.40 3.81 -4.05
C PHE A 57 2.77 5.11 -3.34
N GLU A 58 1.78 5.71 -2.69
CA GLU A 58 1.92 6.87 -1.81
C GLU A 58 1.66 6.48 -0.35
N GLY A 59 2.26 7.25 0.57
CA GLY A 59 2.06 7.10 2.00
C GLY A 59 2.82 5.94 2.66
N ILE A 60 2.39 5.61 3.89
CA ILE A 60 2.95 4.55 4.73
C ILE A 60 2.33 3.20 4.35
N GLY A 61 3.10 2.12 4.45
CA GLY A 61 2.64 0.75 4.32
C GLY A 61 3.47 -0.23 5.15
N ILE A 62 3.14 -1.52 5.04
CA ILE A 62 3.95 -2.64 5.51
C ILE A 62 4.39 -3.53 4.33
N SER A 63 5.59 -4.11 4.36
CA SER A 63 6.00 -5.10 3.35
C SER A 63 5.21 -6.41 3.48
N VAL A 64 5.19 -7.21 2.41
CA VAL A 64 4.51 -8.52 2.36
C VAL A 64 5.01 -9.47 3.45
N ASP A 65 6.32 -9.51 3.70
CA ASP A 65 6.94 -10.31 4.77
C ASP A 65 6.82 -9.67 6.16
N ARG A 66 6.17 -8.49 6.23
CA ARG A 66 5.96 -7.66 7.42
C ARG A 66 7.25 -7.22 8.12
N ALA A 67 8.40 -7.40 7.47
CA ALA A 67 9.70 -7.06 8.02
C ALA A 67 10.04 -5.58 7.86
N TRP A 68 9.28 -4.83 7.07
CA TRP A 68 9.53 -3.42 6.80
C TRP A 68 8.26 -2.59 6.91
N ILE A 69 8.33 -1.47 7.63
CA ILE A 69 7.44 -0.35 7.36
C ILE A 69 7.97 0.33 6.09
N THR A 70 7.06 0.59 5.16
CA THR A 70 7.37 1.18 3.87
C THR A 70 6.88 2.62 3.77
N TRP A 71 7.58 3.42 2.97
CA TRP A 71 7.17 4.77 2.59
C TRP A 71 7.22 4.88 1.08
N LYS A 72 6.08 5.25 0.47
CA LYS A 72 5.90 5.24 -1.00
C LYS A 72 6.34 3.90 -1.61
N GLY A 73 5.88 2.81 -0.99
CA GLY A 73 6.26 1.44 -1.32
C GLY A 73 7.69 1.04 -0.95
N LYS A 74 8.63 1.95 -0.70
CA LYS A 74 10.04 1.59 -0.44
C LYS A 74 10.26 1.22 1.02
N HIS A 75 11.14 0.25 1.27
CA HIS A 75 11.57 -0.12 2.63
C HIS A 75 12.13 1.09 3.38
N PHE A 76 11.57 1.41 4.54
CA PHE A 76 11.97 2.56 5.34
C PHE A 76 12.50 2.14 6.72
N LEU A 77 11.72 1.38 7.48
CA LEU A 77 12.10 0.93 8.83
C LEU A 77 12.01 -0.59 8.93
N TRP A 78 13.13 -1.23 9.27
CA TRP A 78 13.15 -2.67 9.52
C TRP A 78 12.55 -3.01 10.89
N LEU A 79 11.78 -4.09 10.93
CA LEU A 79 11.12 -4.58 12.13
C LEU A 79 11.75 -5.91 12.61
N PRO A 80 12.24 -5.95 13.86
CA PRO A 80 12.51 -7.20 14.57
C PRO A 80 11.30 -8.14 14.56
N THR A 81 11.57 -9.45 14.58
CA THR A 81 10.53 -10.49 14.43
C THR A 81 9.41 -10.37 15.45
N GLU A 82 9.71 -9.99 16.68
CA GLU A 82 8.76 -9.77 17.78
C GLU A 82 7.79 -8.60 17.55
N TYR A 83 8.10 -7.71 16.61
CA TYR A 83 7.29 -6.54 16.25
C TYR A 83 6.59 -6.68 14.89
N ARG A 84 6.79 -7.81 14.19
CA ARG A 84 6.09 -8.13 12.94
C ARG A 84 4.67 -8.57 13.27
N GLY A 85 3.81 -7.58 13.48
CA GLY A 85 2.42 -7.78 13.90
C GLY A 85 1.60 -8.63 12.92
N GLN A 86 0.55 -9.27 13.42
CA GLN A 86 -0.40 -10.06 12.61
C GLN A 86 -1.47 -9.17 11.96
N CYS A 87 -1.75 -8.01 12.56
CA CYS A 87 -2.65 -7.01 12.01
C CYS A 87 -1.98 -5.64 11.92
N THR A 88 -2.41 -4.88 10.93
CA THR A 88 -1.92 -3.54 10.62
C THR A 88 -3.12 -2.64 10.40
N ALA A 89 -3.07 -1.42 10.94
CA ALA A 89 -4.03 -0.37 10.63
C ALA A 89 -3.27 0.90 10.24
N ILE A 90 -3.72 1.59 9.19
CA ILE A 90 -3.10 2.81 8.68
C ILE A 90 -4.14 3.92 8.65
N ALA A 91 -3.79 5.07 9.22
CA ALA A 91 -4.62 6.27 9.23
C ALA A 91 -3.72 7.49 8.99
N GLY A 92 -3.83 8.11 7.81
CA GLY A 92 -3.00 9.24 7.42
C GLY A 92 -1.51 8.91 7.49
N LEU A 93 -0.77 9.65 8.34
CA LEU A 93 0.67 9.46 8.58
C LEU A 93 0.98 8.57 9.79
N THR A 94 0.01 7.76 10.22
CA THR A 94 0.17 6.84 11.35
C THR A 94 -0.06 5.40 10.92
N ILE A 95 0.80 4.49 11.39
CA ILE A 95 0.63 3.04 11.28
C ILE A 95 0.63 2.41 12.67
N ALA A 96 -0.33 1.52 12.90
CA ALA A 96 -0.45 0.72 14.12
C ALA A 96 -0.21 -0.76 13.80
N LEU A 97 0.66 -1.43 14.59
CA LEU A 97 1.00 -2.84 14.43
C LEU A 97 0.58 -3.65 15.65
N GLY A 98 -0.33 -4.61 15.48
CA GLY A 98 -0.74 -5.54 16.54
C GLY A 98 0.16 -6.77 16.59
N CYS A 99 1.01 -6.87 17.62
CA CYS A 99 1.99 -7.94 17.81
C CYS A 99 1.35 -9.20 18.40
N SER A 100 1.96 -10.37 18.15
CA SER A 100 1.53 -11.65 18.73
C SER A 100 1.58 -11.67 20.26
N SER A 101 2.40 -10.80 20.86
CA SER A 101 2.46 -10.63 22.32
C SER A 101 1.26 -9.85 22.90
N GLY A 102 0.31 -9.41 22.08
CA GLY A 102 -0.79 -8.52 22.48
C GLY A 102 -0.41 -7.03 22.59
N ARG A 103 0.85 -6.66 22.30
CA ARG A 103 1.29 -5.26 22.28
C ARG A 103 0.90 -4.58 20.97
N VAL A 104 0.58 -3.30 21.03
CA VAL A 104 0.35 -2.47 19.85
C VAL A 104 1.43 -1.41 19.75
N LEU A 105 2.09 -1.32 18.60
CA LEU A 105 3.08 -0.29 18.30
C LEU A 105 2.45 0.78 17.42
N PHE A 106 2.77 2.04 17.70
CA PHE A 106 2.35 3.18 16.88
C PHE A 106 3.59 3.87 16.32
N PHE A 107 3.60 4.10 15.01
CA PHE A 107 4.59 4.92 14.33
C PHE A 107 3.86 6.06 13.63
N GLN A 108 4.26 7.28 13.92
CA GLN A 108 3.67 8.49 13.35
C GLN A 108 4.77 9.33 12.72
N TRP A 109 4.54 9.75 11.47
CA TRP A 109 5.39 10.73 10.82
C TRP A 109 4.84 12.13 11.07
N SER A 110 5.70 13.05 11.51
CA SER A 110 5.42 14.47 11.44
C SER A 110 5.44 14.88 9.97
N GLY A 111 4.30 15.36 9.44
CA GLY A 111 4.30 15.98 8.11
C GLY A 111 5.33 17.11 8.06
N ALA A 112 5.95 17.32 6.89
CA ALA A 112 6.64 18.58 6.66
C ALA A 112 5.58 19.69 6.66
N SER A 113 5.61 20.55 7.67
CA SER A 113 4.89 21.83 7.67
C SER A 113 5.49 22.79 6.65
#